data_AF-A0A4Y2LES6-F1
#
_entry.id   AF-A0A4Y2LES6-F1
#
_cell.length_a   1.000
_cell.length_b   1.000
_cell.length_c   1.000
_cell.angle_alpha   90.00
_cell.angle_beta   90.00
_cell.angle_gamma   90.00
#
_symmetry.space_group_name_H-M   'P 1'
#
loop_
_entity.id
_entity.type
_entity.pdbx_description
1 polymer ?
#
loop_
_entity_poly.entity_id
_entity_poly.type
_entity_poly.pdbx_seq_one_letter_code
_entity_poly.pdbx_strand_id
1 'polypeptide(L)'
;MLCWVPSRVLIVGNEQADRASKSAVVPITISIPVEDLRKRLKMLLHSKRQGQWDSETNTKLHIVKPVVQQWLSLTNKKANVPVTHLRIGHTRFIPLVAWRGTTNALAM
;
A
#
# COMPACT_ATOMS: atom_id res chain seq x y z
N MET A 1 6.27 40.35 -10.26
CA MET A 1 5.74 39.90 -11.56
C MET A 1 6.47 38.61 -11.92
N LEU A 2 5.76 37.52 -12.17
CA LEU A 2 6.35 36.21 -12.50
C LEU A 2 6.12 35.96 -14.00
N CYS A 3 7.19 35.69 -14.75
CA CYS A 3 7.10 35.30 -16.15
C CYS A 3 7.62 33.88 -16.33
N TRP A 4 6.93 33.08 -17.15
CA TRP A 4 7.40 31.76 -17.53
C TRP A 4 8.41 31.90 -18.66
N VAL A 5 9.59 31.30 -18.49
CA VAL A 5 10.65 31.29 -19.50
C VAL A 5 10.76 29.88 -20.06
N PRO A 6 10.81 29.71 -21.40
CA PRO A 6 10.94 28.39 -22.00
C PRO A 6 12.26 27.72 -21.61
N SER A 7 12.17 26.40 -21.37
CA SER A 7 13.30 25.54 -21.01
C SER A 7 14.20 25.27 -22.23
N ARG A 8 15.09 26.20 -22.57
CA ARG A 8 16.19 25.96 -23.53
C ARG A 8 17.55 26.02 -22.82
N VAL A 9 18.42 25.07 -23.16
CA VAL A 9 19.85 25.09 -22.82
C VAL A 9 20.49 26.29 -23.54
N LEU A 10 21.47 26.97 -22.92
CA LEU A 10 22.18 28.16 -23.41
C LEU A 10 21.48 29.53 -23.21
N ILE A 11 20.41 29.61 -22.41
CA ILE A 11 19.92 30.90 -21.91
C ILE A 11 20.71 31.25 -20.65
N VAL A 12 21.58 32.26 -20.74
CA VAL A 12 22.49 32.69 -19.65
C VAL A 12 21.75 32.94 -18.33
N GLY A 13 20.54 33.53 -18.38
CA GLY A 13 19.70 33.76 -17.20
C GLY A 13 19.23 32.47 -16.53
N ASN A 14 18.82 31.46 -17.32
CA ASN A 14 18.43 30.15 -16.79
C ASN A 14 19.63 29.43 -16.18
N GLU A 15 20.82 29.55 -16.79
CA GLU A 15 22.06 28.97 -16.28
C GLU A 15 22.55 29.64 -14.99
N GLN A 16 22.36 30.95 -14.85
CA GLN A 16 22.66 31.66 -13.60
C GLN A 16 21.69 31.24 -12.49
N ALA A 17 20.40 31.14 -12.80
CA ALA A 17 19.40 30.66 -11.84
C ALA A 17 19.68 29.21 -11.41
N ASP A 18 20.04 28.32 -12.35
CA ASP A 18 20.41 26.94 -12.05
C ASP A 18 21.71 26.86 -11.23
N ARG A 19 22.72 27.66 -11.53
CA ARG A 19 23.95 27.76 -10.72
C ARG A 19 23.68 28.27 -9.31
N ALA A 20 22.87 29.31 -9.16
CA ALA A 20 22.48 29.83 -7.86
C ALA A 20 21.73 28.77 -7.03
N SER A 21 20.78 28.07 -7.66
CA SER A 21 20.06 26.95 -7.06
C SER A 21 21.02 25.87 -6.56
N LYS A 22 21.93 25.39 -7.43
CA LYS A 22 22.94 24.39 -7.08
C LYS A 22 23.89 24.84 -5.97
N SER A 23 24.28 26.12 -5.95
CA SER A 23 25.16 26.68 -4.91
C SER A 23 24.48 26.85 -3.54
N ALA A 24 23.15 26.98 -3.53
CA ALA A 24 22.37 27.10 -2.30
C ALA A 24 22.06 25.74 -1.65
N VAL A 25 22.32 24.62 -2.34
CA VAL A 25 22.13 23.28 -1.79
C VAL A 25 23.23 22.99 -0.76
N VAL A 26 22.87 23.02 0.52
CA VAL A 26 23.73 22.52 1.59
C VAL A 26 23.73 20.99 1.54
N PRO A 27 24.89 20.32 1.48
CA PRO A 27 24.94 18.86 1.52
C PRO A 27 24.47 18.39 2.89
N ILE A 28 23.29 17.78 2.93
CA ILE A 28 22.74 17.19 4.15
C ILE A 28 23.37 15.79 4.30
N THR A 29 24.33 15.65 5.21
CA THR A 29 24.85 14.36 5.65
C THR A 29 23.91 13.73 6.66
N ILE A 30 22.77 13.20 6.17
CA ILE A 30 21.84 12.48 7.02
C ILE A 30 22.49 11.14 7.40
N SER A 31 22.91 10.97 8.65
CA SER A 31 23.53 9.73 9.15
C SER A 31 22.50 8.61 9.42
N ILE A 32 21.23 8.84 9.11
CA ILE A 32 20.18 7.84 9.26
C ILE A 32 20.33 6.88 8.08
N PRO A 33 20.48 5.56 8.31
CA PRO A 33 20.45 4.59 7.23
C PRO A 33 19.18 4.80 6.44
N VAL A 34 19.31 5.07 5.14
CA VAL A 34 18.16 5.31 4.24
C VAL A 34 17.14 4.18 4.34
N GLU A 35 17.59 2.96 4.65
CA GLU A 35 16.75 1.79 4.87
C GLU A 35 15.84 1.91 6.10
N ASP A 36 16.31 2.50 7.20
CA ASP A 36 15.49 2.70 8.40
C ASP A 36 14.43 3.78 8.19
N LEU A 37 14.77 4.84 7.47
CA LEU A 37 13.79 5.84 7.03
C LEU A 37 12.73 5.21 6.13
N ARG A 38 13.15 4.39 5.15
CA ARG A 38 12.24 3.66 4.26
C ARG A 38 11.31 2.74 5.03
N LYS A 39 11.84 1.97 6.01
CA LYS A 39 11.01 1.12 6.89
C LYS A 39 10.00 1.95 7.67
N ARG A 40 10.42 3.06 8.29
CA ARG A 40 9.53 3.93 9.05
C ARG A 40 8.42 4.54 8.18
N LEU A 41 8.74 5.02 6.98
CA LEU A 41 7.74 5.54 6.04
C LEU A 41 6.74 4.46 5.60
N LYS A 42 7.21 3.24 5.31
CA LYS A 42 6.33 2.10 5.00
C LYS A 42 5.39 1.80 6.16
N MET A 43 5.91 1.72 7.39
CA MET A 43 5.08 1.47 8.58
C MET A 43 4.02 2.54 8.78
N LEU A 44 4.38 3.82 8.65
CA LEU A 44 3.44 4.93 8.76
C LEU A 44 2.32 4.84 7.69
N LEU A 45 2.68 4.54 6.44
CA LEU A 45 1.72 4.37 5.37
C LEU A 45 0.79 3.18 5.62
N HIS A 46 1.33 2.04 6.06
CA HIS A 46 0.55 0.86 6.43
C HIS A 46 -0.41 1.16 7.58
N SER A 47 0.06 1.83 8.63
CA SER A 47 -0.78 2.23 9.78
C SER A 47 -1.91 3.17 9.36
N LYS A 48 -1.64 4.16 8.50
CA LYS A 48 -2.68 5.06 7.98
C LYS A 48 -3.73 4.32 7.16
N ARG A 49 -3.31 3.40 6.28
CA ARG A 49 -4.22 2.58 5.49
C ARG A 49 -5.06 1.64 6.36
N GLN A 50 -4.43 1.04 7.36
CA GLN A 50 -5.13 0.17 8.32
C GLN A 50 -6.17 0.97 9.10
N GLY A 51 -5.82 2.15 9.63
CA GLY A 51 -6.79 2.99 10.35
C GLY A 51 -7.96 3.47 9.49
N GLN A 52 -7.73 3.77 8.20
CA GLN A 52 -8.82 4.05 7.26
C GLN A 52 -9.71 2.82 7.05
N TRP A 53 -9.11 1.64 6.87
CA TRP A 53 -9.86 0.40 6.71
C TRP A 53 -10.66 0.01 7.95
N ASP A 54 -10.07 0.18 9.14
CA ASP A 54 -10.73 -0.07 10.43
C ASP A 54 -11.92 0.86 10.66
N SER A 55 -11.94 2.05 10.02
CA SER A 55 -13.09 2.95 10.06
C SER A 55 -14.25 2.50 9.16
N GLU A 56 -13.99 1.65 8.17
CA GLU A 56 -14.99 1.08 7.26
C GLU A 56 -15.59 -0.23 7.81
N THR A 57 -16.12 -0.19 9.04
CA THR A 57 -16.60 -1.37 9.77
C THR A 57 -17.88 -2.01 9.18
N ASN A 58 -18.60 -1.29 8.31
CA ASN A 58 -19.88 -1.74 7.75
C ASN A 58 -19.78 -2.53 6.43
N THR A 59 -18.56 -2.90 6.01
CA THR A 59 -18.36 -3.60 4.74
C THR A 59 -18.21 -5.11 4.95
N LYS A 60 -18.94 -5.93 4.18
CA LYS A 60 -18.81 -7.40 4.19
C LYS A 60 -17.36 -7.88 3.99
N LEU A 61 -16.57 -7.10 3.25
CA LEU A 61 -15.13 -7.34 3.03
C LEU A 61 -14.30 -7.17 4.30
N HIS A 62 -14.67 -6.25 5.21
CA HIS A 62 -13.96 -6.05 6.47
C HIS A 62 -14.06 -7.29 7.37
N ILE A 63 -15.21 -7.96 7.36
CA ILE A 63 -15.42 -9.23 8.08
C ILE A 63 -14.49 -10.33 7.55
N VAL A 64 -14.33 -10.41 6.22
CA VAL A 64 -13.47 -11.41 5.56
C VAL A 64 -11.99 -11.07 5.72
N LYS A 65 -11.65 -9.78 5.72
CA LYS A 65 -10.28 -9.29 5.69
C LYS A 65 -10.14 -8.02 6.54
N PRO A 66 -9.94 -8.15 7.86
CA PRO A 66 -9.76 -6.99 8.73
C PRO A 66 -8.39 -6.34 8.56
N VAL A 67 -7.36 -7.06 8.08
CA VAL A 67 -6.00 -6.51 7.94
C VAL A 67 -5.68 -6.21 6.48
N VAL A 68 -5.21 -4.98 6.21
CA VAL A 68 -4.78 -4.47 4.90
C VAL A 68 -3.37 -4.98 4.55
N GLN A 69 -3.24 -6.29 4.49
CA GLN A 69 -2.02 -6.98 4.05
C GLN A 69 -2.30 -7.75 2.76
N GLN A 70 -1.30 -7.89 1.90
CA GLN A 70 -1.41 -8.74 0.73
C GLN A 70 -1.66 -10.20 1.15
N TRP A 71 -2.63 -10.85 0.52
CA TRP A 71 -2.81 -12.28 0.70
C TRP A 71 -1.59 -13.04 0.18
N LEU A 72 -1.24 -14.15 0.82
CA LEU A 72 -0.22 -15.07 0.28
C LEU A 72 -0.59 -15.42 -1.16
N SER A 73 0.28 -15.02 -2.09
CA SER A 73 0.14 -15.32 -3.51
C SER A 73 0.62 -16.73 -3.76
N LEU A 74 -0.21 -17.54 -4.40
CA LEU A 74 0.23 -18.80 -4.96
C LEU A 74 1.20 -18.54 -6.11
N THR A 75 2.15 -19.46 -6.29
CA THR A 75 3.14 -19.43 -7.38
C THR A 75 2.46 -19.45 -8.75
N ASN A 76 1.30 -20.10 -8.84
CA ASN A 76 0.47 -20.09 -10.03
C ASN A 76 -0.50 -18.91 -10.02
N LYS A 77 -0.23 -17.89 -10.85
CA LYS A 77 -1.10 -16.70 -11.01
C LYS A 77 -2.55 -17.05 -11.38
N LYS A 78 -2.78 -18.12 -12.15
CA LYS A 78 -4.13 -18.55 -12.55
C LYS A 78 -4.94 -19.09 -11.37
N ALA A 79 -4.28 -19.63 -10.34
CA ALA A 79 -4.94 -20.14 -9.13
C ALA A 79 -5.26 -19.02 -8.12
N ASN A 80 -4.64 -17.84 -8.22
CA ASN A 80 -4.87 -16.74 -7.27
C ASN A 80 -6.28 -16.14 -7.38
N VAL A 81 -6.80 -16.02 -8.59
CA VAL A 81 -8.15 -15.48 -8.84
C VAL A 81 -9.24 -16.35 -8.19
N PRO A 82 -9.34 -17.67 -8.48
CA PRO A 82 -10.35 -18.51 -7.86
C PRO A 82 -10.20 -18.56 -6.33
N VAL A 83 -8.98 -18.59 -5.80
CA VAL A 83 -8.74 -18.55 -4.34
C VAL A 83 -9.19 -17.23 -3.72
N THR A 84 -8.99 -16.11 -4.40
CA THR A 84 -9.46 -14.80 -3.92
C THR A 84 -10.98 -14.72 -3.92
N HIS A 85 -11.64 -15.23 -4.97
CA HIS A 85 -13.10 -15.33 -5.01
C HIS A 85 -13.66 -16.24 -3.91
N LEU A 86 -13.02 -17.39 -3.65
CA LEU A 86 -13.39 -18.28 -2.55
C LEU A 86 -13.26 -17.60 -1.19
N ARG A 87 -12.15 -16.89 -0.94
CA ARG A 87 -11.93 -16.16 0.32
C ARG A 87 -13.00 -15.09 0.55
N ILE A 88 -13.39 -14.35 -0.48
CA ILE A 88 -14.42 -13.31 -0.39
C ILE A 88 -15.84 -13.90 -0.35
N GLY A 89 -16.02 -15.17 -0.73
CA GLY A 89 -17.33 -15.82 -0.80
C GLY A 89 -18.11 -15.50 -2.08
N HIS A 90 -17.41 -15.14 -3.18
CA HIS A 90 -18.00 -14.89 -4.50
C HIS A 90 -18.24 -16.17 -5.33
N THR A 91 -17.99 -17.35 -4.77
CA THR A 91 -18.27 -18.63 -5.42
C THR A 91 -19.63 -19.13 -4.94
N ARG A 92 -20.51 -19.58 -5.84
CA ARG A 92 -21.86 -20.10 -5.53
C ARG A 92 -21.88 -21.40 -4.71
N PHE A 93 -20.75 -21.81 -4.16
CA PHE A 93 -20.65 -22.94 -3.25
C PHE A 93 -20.68 -22.41 -1.82
N ILE A 94 -21.84 -22.60 -1.19
CA ILE A 94 -22.20 -22.56 0.23
C ILE A 94 -21.24 -21.74 1.14
N PRO A 95 -21.71 -20.65 1.77
CA PRO A 95 -20.86 -19.78 2.59
C PRO A 95 -20.21 -20.53 3.76
N LEU A 96 -18.95 -20.19 4.04
CA LEU A 96 -18.08 -20.63 5.14
C LEU A 96 -18.69 -20.56 6.55
N VAL A 97 -19.89 -19.99 6.71
CA VAL A 97 -20.71 -20.12 7.92
C VAL A 97 -21.10 -21.58 8.19
N ALA A 98 -21.14 -22.44 7.16
CA ALA A 98 -21.46 -23.86 7.32
C ALA A 98 -20.32 -24.71 7.90
N TRP A 99 -19.06 -24.23 7.95
CA TRP A 99 -17.93 -25.05 8.44
C TRP A 99 -17.64 -24.89 9.94
N ARG A 100 -18.31 -23.96 10.64
CA ARG A 100 -18.24 -23.84 12.12
C ARG A 100 -19.33 -24.61 12.87
N GLY A 101 -20.19 -25.36 12.17
CA GLY A 101 -21.43 -25.91 12.75
C GLY A 101 -21.53 -27.43 12.89
N THR A 102 -20.52 -28.22 12.51
CA THR A 102 -20.62 -29.70 12.55
C THR A 102 -19.39 -30.34 13.19
N THR A 103 -19.16 -30.08 14.48
CA THR A 103 -18.31 -30.94 15.32
C THR A 103 -18.88 -31.18 16.72
N ASN A 104 -20.19 -30.98 16.94
CA ASN A 104 -20.87 -31.34 18.20
C ASN A 104 -22.10 -32.22 17.95
N ALA A 105 -21.93 -33.32 17.22
CA ALA A 105 -22.85 -34.45 17.26
C ALA A 105 -22.01 -35.69 16.94
N LEU A 106 -21.96 -36.65 17.87
CA LEU A 106 -21.08 -37.84 17.92
C LEU A 106 -19.82 -37.67 18.80
N ALA A 107 -20.05 -37.43 20.09
CA ALA A 107 -19.37 -38.18 21.14
C ALA A 107 -20.47 -38.70 22.08
N MET A 108 -20.35 -39.97 22.45
CA MET A 108 -21.22 -40.73 23.36
C MET A 108 -21.50 -40.00 24.68
#